data_AF-A0A8X7PQF1-F1
#
_entry.id   AF-A0A8X7PQF1-F1
#
_cell.length_a   1.000
_cell.length_b   1.000
_cell.length_c   1.000
_cell.angle_alpha   90.00
_cell.angle_beta   90.00
_cell.angle_gamma   90.00
#
_symmetry.space_group_name_H-M   'P 1'
#
loop_
_entity.id
_entity.type
_entity.pdbx_description
1 polymer ?
#
loop_
_entity_poly.entity_id
_entity_poly.type
_entity_poly.pdbx_seq_one_letter_code
_entity_poly.pdbx_strand_id
1 'polypeptide(L)'
;MDAARVKLALSTNPPSEVDQLSSLPDCLIFQVFLNLPTKDVVKTSVLSTRWTTLWKDVPGLDLDPKDFNIHETFVSFVDNFLERNRNSSIHRFKLTYDSSYFEEPGLVNRWVERLLGIYICFNF
;
A
#
# COMPACT_ATOMS: atom_id res chain seq x y z
N MET A 1 30.23 14.78 -50.17
CA MET A 1 30.66 14.12 -48.93
C MET A 1 30.33 15.07 -47.80
N ASP A 2 29.07 15.03 -47.33
CA ASP A 2 28.61 15.78 -46.18
C ASP A 2 27.93 14.78 -45.25
N ALA A 3 28.63 14.40 -44.19
CA ALA A 3 28.06 13.66 -43.09
C ALA A 3 28.20 14.55 -41.85
N ALA A 4 27.23 15.44 -41.68
CA ALA A 4 27.08 16.21 -40.45
C ALA A 4 26.96 15.24 -39.28
N ARG A 5 27.95 15.31 -38.37
CA ARG A 5 27.93 14.63 -37.08
C ARG A 5 26.72 15.11 -36.30
N VAL A 6 25.71 14.26 -36.18
CA VAL A 6 24.61 14.45 -35.23
C VAL A 6 25.24 14.41 -33.83
N LYS A 7 25.27 15.56 -33.16
CA LYS A 7 25.67 15.66 -31.75
C LYS A 7 24.68 14.84 -30.93
N LEU A 8 25.17 13.72 -30.40
CA LEU A 8 24.47 12.98 -29.36
C LEU A 8 24.38 13.93 -28.15
N ALA A 9 23.20 14.50 -27.92
CA ALA A 9 22.94 15.22 -26.68
C ALA A 9 22.95 14.18 -25.56
N LEU A 10 24.11 14.03 -24.93
CA LEU A 10 24.26 13.36 -23.65
C LEU A 10 23.42 14.17 -22.66
N SER A 11 22.21 13.69 -22.36
CA SER A 11 21.39 14.21 -21.27
C SER A 11 22.13 13.93 -19.97
N THR A 12 23.02 14.84 -19.62
CA THR A 12 23.66 14.91 -18.32
C THR A 12 22.71 15.70 -17.44
N ASN A 13 21.75 15.00 -16.83
CA ASN A 13 21.14 15.53 -15.62
C ASN A 13 22.27 15.81 -14.62
N PRO A 14 22.28 16.99 -13.95
CA PRO A 14 23.32 17.30 -12.98
C PRO A 14 23.34 16.25 -11.86
N PRO A 15 24.52 15.93 -11.29
CA PRO A 15 24.60 14.97 -10.21
C PRO A 15 23.86 15.53 -8.99
N SER A 16 22.88 14.75 -8.53
CA SER A 16 22.34 14.69 -7.18
C SER A 16 21.39 15.80 -6.69
N GLU A 17 20.14 15.77 -7.14
CA GLU A 17 19.09 15.54 -6.14
C GLU A 17 19.07 14.03 -5.92
N VAL A 18 19.87 13.54 -4.97
CA VAL A 18 19.66 12.17 -4.47
C VAL A 18 18.24 12.17 -3.92
N ASP A 19 17.36 11.33 -4.46
CA ASP A 19 16.05 11.07 -3.85
C ASP A 19 16.31 10.49 -2.45
N GLN A 20 16.46 11.38 -1.45
CA GLN A 20 16.76 11.00 -0.07
C GLN A 20 15.63 10.17 0.54
N LEU A 21 14.44 10.26 -0.04
CA LEU A 21 13.29 9.45 0.34
C LEU A 21 13.47 8.01 -0.14
N SER A 22 14.07 7.82 -1.32
CA SER A 22 14.48 6.48 -1.82
C SER A 22 15.68 5.88 -1.10
N SER A 23 16.48 6.66 -0.36
CA SER A 23 17.67 6.14 0.34
C SER A 23 17.36 5.60 1.74
N LEU A 24 16.18 5.90 2.29
CA LEU A 24 15.73 5.35 3.57
C LEU A 24 15.67 3.82 3.55
N PRO A 25 16.04 3.11 4.62
CA PRO A 25 15.79 1.67 4.76
C PRO A 25 14.29 1.31 4.69
N ASP A 26 13.97 0.11 4.20
CA ASP A 26 12.57 -0.35 4.03
C ASP A 26 11.80 -0.29 5.35
N CYS A 27 12.44 -0.62 6.48
CA CYS A 27 11.82 -0.60 7.79
C CYS A 27 11.32 0.79 8.20
N LEU A 28 12.04 1.87 7.86
CA LEU A 28 11.61 3.24 8.15
C LEU A 28 10.48 3.67 7.23
N ILE A 29 10.54 3.27 5.95
CA ILE A 29 9.46 3.53 4.98
C ILE A 29 8.16 2.86 5.47
N PHE A 30 8.24 1.60 5.92
CA PHE A 30 7.10 0.89 6.50
C PHE A 30 6.57 1.56 7.75
N GLN A 31 7.43 2.09 8.63
CA GLN A 31 6.98 2.85 9.80
C GLN A 31 6.23 4.13 9.40
N VAL A 32 6.70 4.85 8.38
CA VAL A 32 5.98 6.02 7.84
C VAL A 32 4.61 5.58 7.32
N PHE A 33 4.56 4.55 6.48
CA PHE A 33 3.31 4.07 5.90
C PHE A 33 2.33 3.53 6.95
N LEU A 34 2.80 2.80 7.96
CA LEU A 34 1.96 2.30 9.03
C LEU A 34 1.30 3.42 9.83
N ASN A 35 1.86 4.63 9.84
CA ASN A 35 1.31 5.78 10.55
C ASN A 35 0.32 6.62 9.73
N LEU A 36 0.08 6.27 8.46
CA LEU A 36 -0.83 6.97 7.57
C LEU A 36 -2.07 6.11 7.24
N PRO A 37 -3.22 6.73 6.96
CA PRO A 37 -4.33 6.04 6.32
C PRO A 37 -3.89 5.44 4.98
N THR A 38 -4.41 4.26 4.60
CA THR A 38 -3.97 3.56 3.39
C THR A 38 -4.17 4.39 2.12
N LYS A 39 -5.23 5.22 2.06
CA LYS A 39 -5.42 6.19 0.95
C LYS A 39 -4.24 7.14 0.80
N ASP A 40 -3.73 7.66 1.91
CA ASP A 40 -2.64 8.60 1.90
C ASP A 40 -1.30 7.90 1.68
N VAL A 41 -1.13 6.66 2.16
CA VAL A 41 -0.01 5.79 1.78
C VAL A 41 0.09 5.65 0.26
N VAL A 42 -1.02 5.32 -0.41
CA VAL A 42 -1.05 5.17 -1.89
C VAL A 42 -0.68 6.48 -2.58
N LYS A 43 -1.22 7.62 -2.12
CA LYS A 43 -0.87 8.94 -2.68
C LYS A 43 0.59 9.29 -2.48
N THR A 44 1.12 9.11 -1.27
CA THR A 44 2.52 9.40 -0.94
C THR A 44 3.48 8.46 -1.65
N SER A 45 3.03 7.26 -2.02
CA SER A 45 3.87 6.27 -2.71
C SER A 45 4.44 6.78 -4.04
N VAL A 46 3.78 7.74 -4.70
CA VAL A 46 4.23 8.29 -5.99
C VAL A 46 5.46 9.18 -5.88
N LEU A 47 5.87 9.56 -4.66
CA LEU A 47 7.05 10.41 -4.44
C LEU A 47 8.37 9.69 -4.74
N SER A 48 8.37 8.35 -4.75
CA SER A 48 9.55 7.57 -5.11
C SER A 48 9.14 6.27 -5.77
N THR A 49 9.83 5.86 -6.83
CA THR A 49 9.54 4.60 -7.53
C THR A 49 9.62 3.40 -6.58
N ARG A 50 10.57 3.40 -5.63
CA ARG A 50 10.68 2.38 -4.57
C ARG A 50 9.49 2.39 -3.62
N TRP A 51 8.92 3.55 -3.34
CA TRP A 51 7.73 3.66 -2.49
C TRP A 51 6.48 3.09 -3.18
N THR A 52 6.34 3.28 -4.50
CA THR A 52 5.24 2.70 -5.30
C THR A 52 5.19 1.16 -5.29
N THR A 53 6.34 0.52 -5.07
CA THR A 53 6.42 -0.94 -4.93
C THR A 53 6.20 -1.38 -3.49
N LEU A 54 6.86 -0.71 -2.53
CA LEU A 54 6.87 -1.11 -1.12
C LEU A 54 5.53 -0.97 -0.43
N TRP A 55 4.70 0.02 -0.78
CA TRP A 55 3.44 0.24 -0.07
C TRP A 55 2.50 -0.98 -0.13
N LYS A 56 2.62 -1.81 -1.18
CA LYS A 56 1.82 -3.04 -1.34
C LYS A 56 2.22 -4.13 -0.35
N ASP A 57 3.46 -4.10 0.11
CA ASP A 57 4.05 -5.06 1.04
C ASP A 57 3.94 -4.60 2.50
N VAL A 58 3.36 -3.42 2.75
CA VAL A 58 3.12 -2.92 4.11
C VAL A 58 2.14 -3.86 4.82
N PRO A 59 2.50 -4.42 5.99
CA PRO A 59 1.62 -5.30 6.76
C PRO A 59 0.61 -4.47 7.58
N GLY A 60 -0.08 -3.56 6.92
CA GLY A 60 -0.91 -2.54 7.55
C GLY A 60 -2.06 -2.10 6.67
N LEU A 61 -3.25 -2.01 7.25
CA LEU A 61 -4.46 -1.52 6.59
C LEU A 61 -5.19 -0.52 7.50
N ASP A 62 -5.47 0.67 7.00
CA ASP A 62 -6.35 1.67 7.63
C ASP A 62 -7.23 2.28 6.54
N LEU A 63 -8.47 1.79 6.44
CA LEU A 63 -9.42 2.22 5.41
C LEU A 63 -10.72 2.75 6.01
N ASP A 64 -11.21 3.82 5.38
CA ASP A 64 -12.56 4.31 5.55
C ASP A 64 -13.38 4.01 4.28
N PRO A 65 -14.57 3.41 4.37
CA PRO A 65 -15.43 3.18 3.22
C PRO A 65 -15.78 4.45 2.44
N LYS A 66 -15.75 5.62 3.10
CA LYS A 66 -15.95 6.94 2.46
C LYS A 66 -14.85 7.30 1.47
N ASP A 67 -13.73 6.59 1.48
CA ASP A 67 -12.67 6.73 0.49
C ASP A 67 -12.98 6.00 -0.83
N PHE A 68 -14.04 5.19 -0.86
CA PHE A 68 -14.44 4.40 -2.01
C PHE A 68 -15.80 4.86 -2.53
N ASN A 69 -15.89 5.00 -3.85
CA ASN A 69 -17.17 5.32 -4.50
C ASN A 69 -18.06 4.08 -4.70
N ILE A 70 -17.47 2.88 -4.61
CA ILE A 70 -18.13 1.61 -4.91
C ILE A 70 -17.84 0.63 -3.78
N HIS A 71 -18.89 0.12 -3.13
CA HIS A 71 -18.78 -0.84 -2.02
C HIS A 71 -17.95 -2.08 -2.39
N GLU A 72 -18.25 -2.69 -3.53
CA GLU A 72 -17.55 -3.89 -3.99
C GLU A 72 -16.04 -3.67 -4.18
N THR A 73 -15.63 -2.44 -4.52
CA THR A 73 -14.22 -2.08 -4.61
C THR A 73 -13.56 -2.04 -3.23
N PHE A 74 -14.25 -1.49 -2.22
CA PHE A 74 -13.78 -1.54 -0.84
C PHE A 74 -13.66 -2.99 -0.34
N VAL A 75 -14.71 -3.80 -0.53
CA VAL A 75 -14.72 -5.21 -0.08
C VAL A 75 -13.63 -6.02 -0.75
N SER A 76 -13.51 -5.94 -2.08
CA SER A 76 -12.46 -6.65 -2.81
C SER A 76 -11.06 -6.18 -2.43
N PHE A 77 -10.87 -4.89 -2.10
CA PHE A 77 -9.60 -4.40 -1.61
C PHE A 77 -9.22 -5.06 -0.28
N VAL A 78 -10.15 -5.11 0.68
CA VAL A 78 -9.93 -5.75 1.98
C VAL A 78 -9.67 -7.26 1.81
N ASP A 79 -10.48 -7.95 1.01
CA ASP A 79 -10.32 -9.38 0.75
C ASP A 79 -8.94 -9.69 0.12
N ASN A 80 -8.54 -8.93 -0.91
CA ASN A 80 -7.24 -9.06 -1.56
C ASN A 80 -6.08 -8.79 -0.58
N PHE A 81 -6.21 -7.78 0.29
CA PHE A 81 -5.21 -7.49 1.31
C PHE A 81 -5.06 -8.67 2.29
N LEU A 82 -6.16 -9.22 2.79
CA LEU A 82 -6.14 -10.36 3.71
C LEU A 82 -5.55 -11.62 3.05
N GLU A 83 -5.85 -11.86 1.77
CA GLU A 83 -5.31 -12.99 1.01
C GLU A 83 -3.80 -12.85 0.78
N ARG A 84 -3.35 -11.65 0.39
CA ARG A 84 -1.93 -11.36 0.19
C ARG A 84 -1.12 -11.49 1.48
N ASN A 85 -1.73 -11.17 2.61
CA ASN A 85 -1.09 -11.20 3.93
C ASN A 85 -1.44 -12.45 4.76
N ARG A 86 -1.98 -13.50 4.14
CA ARG A 86 -2.40 -14.73 4.85
C ARG A 86 -1.26 -15.38 5.65
N ASN A 87 -0.04 -15.24 5.16
CA ASN A 87 1.17 -15.79 5.76
C ASN A 87 2.14 -14.68 6.20
N SER A 88 1.61 -13.50 6.56
CA SER A 88 2.39 -12.37 7.07
C SER A 88 1.80 -11.88 8.40
N SER A 89 2.64 -11.42 9.32
CA SER A 89 2.16 -10.76 10.54
C SER A 89 1.61 -9.39 10.18
N ILE A 90 0.30 -9.18 10.35
CA ILE A 90 -0.34 -7.86 10.16
C ILE A 90 -0.13 -7.04 11.43
N HIS A 91 0.58 -5.92 11.32
CA HIS A 91 0.90 -5.06 12.46
C HIS A 91 -0.21 -4.08 12.81
N ARG A 92 -0.98 -3.64 11.81
CA ARG A 92 -2.09 -2.69 11.98
C ARG A 92 -3.24 -3.07 11.07
N PHE A 93 -4.42 -3.25 11.64
CA PHE A 93 -5.64 -3.48 10.86
C PHE A 93 -6.76 -2.65 11.45
N LYS A 94 -7.20 -1.64 10.69
CA LYS A 94 -8.26 -0.71 11.06
C LYS A 94 -9.20 -0.54 9.88
N LEU A 95 -10.47 -0.85 10.12
CA LEU A 95 -11.54 -0.60 9.16
C LEU A 95 -12.60 0.22 9.86
N THR A 96 -12.97 1.35 9.26
CA THR A 96 -14.19 2.05 9.66
C THR A 96 -15.37 1.32 9.04
N TYR A 97 -16.42 1.06 9.81
CA TYR A 97 -17.66 0.49 9.28
C TYR A 97 -18.77 1.50 9.51
N ASP A 98 -19.40 1.92 8.42
CA ASP A 98 -20.54 2.83 8.47
C ASP A 98 -21.79 2.07 8.02
N SER A 99 -22.64 1.72 9.00
CA SER A 99 -23.84 0.93 8.79
C SER A 99 -24.87 1.61 7.89
N SER A 100 -24.72 2.91 7.61
CA SER A 100 -25.59 3.63 6.68
C SER A 100 -25.29 3.32 5.21
N TYR A 101 -24.13 2.74 4.91
CA TYR A 101 -23.70 2.46 3.53
C TYR A 101 -23.86 0.99 3.14
N PHE A 102 -23.88 0.04 4.09
CA PHE A 102 -23.76 -1.38 3.79
C PHE A 102 -24.76 -2.25 4.56
N GLU A 103 -25.60 -2.98 3.83
CA GLU A 103 -26.44 -4.06 4.35
C GLU A 103 -25.87 -5.43 3.94
N GLU A 104 -24.68 -5.78 4.44
CA GLU A 104 -24.13 -7.13 4.27
C GLU A 104 -23.91 -7.80 5.63
N PRO A 105 -24.90 -8.57 6.11
CA PRO A 105 -24.79 -9.30 7.37
C PRO A 105 -23.60 -10.27 7.32
N GLY A 106 -22.69 -10.17 8.29
CA GLY A 106 -21.58 -11.12 8.46
C GLY A 106 -20.29 -10.79 7.72
N LEU A 107 -20.23 -9.72 6.92
CA LEU A 107 -19.01 -9.30 6.23
C LEU A 107 -17.84 -9.04 7.21
N VAL A 108 -18.11 -8.30 8.28
CA VAL A 108 -17.11 -8.01 9.33
C VAL A 108 -16.66 -9.30 10.01
N ASN A 109 -17.58 -10.21 10.32
CA ASN A 109 -17.25 -11.50 10.95
C ASN A 109 -16.32 -12.33 10.05
N ARG A 110 -16.58 -12.38 8.74
CA ARG A 110 -15.72 -13.05 7.76
C ARG A 110 -14.29 -12.51 7.81
N TRP A 111 -14.12 -11.18 7.85
CA TRP A 111 -12.80 -10.57 7.94
C TRP A 111 -12.10 -10.85 9.27
N VAL A 112 -12.84 -10.79 10.38
CA VAL A 112 -12.31 -11.14 11.71
C VAL A 112 -11.86 -12.59 11.76
N GLU A 113 -12.64 -13.54 11.23
CA GLU A 113 -12.26 -14.95 11.16
C GLU A 113 -11.00 -15.18 10.31
N ARG A 114 -10.87 -14.47 9.17
CA ARG A 114 -9.63 -14.52 8.36
C ARG A 114 -8.42 -14.01 9.16
N LEU A 115 -8.55 -12.91 9.90
CA LEU A 115 -7.47 -12.38 10.75
C LEU A 115 -7.10 -13.32 11.90
N LEU A 116 -8.09 -13.92 12.56
CA LEU A 116 -7.85 -14.91 13.62
C LEU A 116 -7.18 -16.17 13.06
N GLY A 117 -7.59 -16.62 11.87
CA GLY A 117 -6.91 -17.70 11.15
C GLY A 117 -5.43 -17.40 10.88
N ILE A 118 -5.10 -16.16 10.51
CA ILE A 118 -3.71 -15.71 10.37
C ILE A 118 -2.98 -15.78 11.71
N TYR A 119 -3.56 -15.18 12.77
CA TYR A 119 -2.94 -15.17 14.11
C TYR A 119 -2.66 -16.59 14.63
N ILE A 120 -3.58 -17.53 14.42
CA ILE A 120 -3.42 -18.94 14.82
C ILE A 120 -2.30 -19.61 14.03
N CYS A 121 -2.23 -19.43 12.70
CA CYS A 121 -1.16 -20.00 11.86
C CYS A 121 0.25 -19.56 12.27
N PHE A 122 0.39 -18.41 12.97
CA PHE A 122 1.68 -17.89 13.43
C PHE A 122 2.08 -18.28 14.85
N ASN A 123 1.19 -18.92 15.61
CA ASN A 123 1.43 -19.33 17.00
C ASN A 123 1.60 -20.85 17.18
N PHE A 124 1.81 -21.60 16.09
CA PHE A 124 2.06 -23.05 16.10
C PHE A 124 3.38 -23.41 15.41
#